data_AF-A0A7S0LSS5-F1
#
_entry.id   AF-A0A7S0LSS5-F1
#
_cell.length_a   1.000
_cell.length_b   1.000
_cell.length_c   1.000
_cell.angle_alpha   90.00
_cell.angle_beta   90.00
_cell.angle_gamma   90.00
#
_symmetry.space_group_name_H-M   'P 1'
#
loop_
_entity.id
_entity.type
_entity.pdbx_description
1 polymer ?
#
loop_
_entity_poly.entity_id
_entity_poly.type
_entity_poly.pdbx_seq_one_letter_code
_entity_poly.pdbx_strand_id
1 'polypeptide(L)'
;RPPGAKAVGASSALPSLTDEILEFYNEQVPLRRGVGLAFLVLLSLLLLRFWGHSWALSPQLSEPQIMMRGRTKEGNPMIIDDYRESYFWLKDHTPQDARVMSWWDYGYQINGVGNRTTIADGNTWNHEHIALLGKCLVSAENASWPITRHLADYVLIWTGRYIGMYSDDLAKSPHMARIAGSVYPDINPNEFYMNRDAKQSPSKMMKESLLWRLHHHRFHELDPPLTHFEEVFTSKNKMVRIYKVLGVSRKSKEWRVANGPGYPPELKQIIAASTPFKQIHGF
;
A
#
# COMPACT_ATOMS: atom_id res chain seq x y z
N ARG A 1 -84.46 30.90 59.77
CA ARG A 1 -84.64 29.43 59.73
C ARG A 1 -83.49 28.85 58.89
N PRO A 2 -82.98 27.66 59.25
CA PRO A 2 -81.56 27.35 59.45
C PRO A 2 -80.98 26.57 58.24
N PRO A 3 -79.93 25.75 58.36
CA PRO A 3 -78.51 26.05 58.62
C PRO A 3 -77.56 25.40 57.59
N GLY A 4 -76.27 25.79 57.63
CA GLY A 4 -75.13 24.88 57.52
C GLY A 4 -74.88 24.10 56.22
N ALA A 5 -73.83 24.51 55.50
CA ALA A 5 -73.01 23.57 54.73
C ALA A 5 -71.53 23.85 55.02
N LYS A 6 -70.89 22.80 55.53
CA LYS A 6 -69.53 22.72 56.05
C LYS A 6 -68.49 23.18 55.03
N ALA A 7 -67.47 23.89 55.52
CA ALA A 7 -66.16 23.91 54.90
C ALA A 7 -65.60 22.48 54.92
N VAL A 8 -65.68 21.81 53.77
CA VAL A 8 -64.94 20.60 53.43
C VAL A 8 -63.92 21.10 52.41
N GLY A 9 -62.63 21.12 52.68
CA GLY A 9 -61.80 20.00 53.08
C GLY A 9 -60.56 20.15 52.20
N ALA A 10 -59.39 20.02 52.81
CA ALA A 10 -58.11 20.21 52.17
C ALA A 10 -58.05 19.49 50.82
N SER A 11 -57.73 20.23 49.76
CA SER A 11 -57.17 19.64 48.54
C SER A 11 -55.74 19.20 48.89
N SER A 12 -55.63 18.04 49.53
CA SER A 12 -54.37 17.30 49.56
C SER A 12 -54.19 16.70 48.17
N ALA A 13 -53.57 17.46 47.26
CA ALA A 13 -53.08 16.90 46.01
C ALA A 13 -52.15 15.72 46.38
N LEU A 14 -52.50 14.52 45.92
CA LEU A 14 -51.63 13.35 46.05
C LEU A 14 -50.26 13.72 45.47
N PRO A 15 -49.14 13.48 46.19
CA PRO A 15 -47.83 13.79 45.67
C PRO A 15 -47.68 13.10 44.32
N SER A 16 -47.26 13.87 43.32
CA SER A 16 -47.00 13.31 42.01
C SER A 16 -45.87 12.28 42.17
N LEU A 17 -45.85 11.19 41.38
CA LEU A 17 -44.77 10.20 41.42
C LEU A 17 -43.37 10.87 41.36
N THR A 18 -43.29 12.03 40.70
CA THR A 18 -42.12 12.90 40.65
C THR A 18 -41.72 13.48 42.02
N ASP A 19 -42.67 13.86 42.88
CA ASP A 19 -42.41 14.39 44.21
C ASP A 19 -41.89 13.29 45.15
N GLU A 20 -42.45 12.08 45.10
CA GLU A 20 -41.96 10.93 45.87
C GLU A 20 -40.54 10.51 45.46
N ILE A 21 -40.24 10.52 44.15
CA ILE A 21 -38.89 10.27 43.64
C ILE A 21 -37.92 11.37 44.08
N LEU A 22 -38.35 12.63 44.09
CA LEU A 22 -37.54 13.77 44.53
C LEU A 22 -37.25 13.72 46.04
N GLU A 23 -38.22 13.33 46.85
CA GLU A 23 -38.05 13.19 48.29
C GLU A 23 -37.09 12.04 48.62
N PHE A 24 -37.30 10.86 48.02
CA PHE A 24 -36.37 9.73 48.13
C PHE A 24 -34.96 10.08 47.65
N TYR A 25 -34.84 10.80 46.53
CA TYR A 25 -33.57 11.30 46.02
C TYR A 25 -32.91 12.22 47.05
N ASN A 26 -33.66 13.15 47.66
CA ASN A 26 -33.13 14.13 48.61
C ASN A 26 -32.73 13.51 49.95
N GLU A 27 -33.44 12.51 50.46
CA GLU A 27 -33.09 11.81 51.71
C GLU A 27 -31.81 10.97 51.57
N GLN A 28 -31.60 10.33 50.41
CA GLN A 28 -30.50 9.39 50.19
C GLN A 28 -29.18 10.09 49.76
N VAL A 29 -28.82 11.20 50.41
CA VAL A 29 -27.53 11.91 50.20
C VAL A 29 -26.30 10.98 50.21
N PRO A 30 -26.10 10.08 51.20
CA PRO A 30 -24.89 9.25 51.25
C PRO A 30 -24.84 8.24 50.10
N LEU A 31 -25.97 7.67 49.70
CA LEU A 31 -26.05 6.74 48.57
C LEU A 31 -25.70 7.44 47.25
N ARG A 32 -26.23 8.65 47.01
CA ARG A 32 -25.89 9.46 45.82
C ARG A 32 -24.40 9.77 45.73
N ARG A 33 -23.80 10.17 46.85
CA ARG A 33 -22.35 10.42 46.94
C ARG A 33 -21.54 9.15 46.68
N GLY A 34 -21.98 8.00 47.20
CA GLY A 34 -21.37 6.70 46.97
C GLY A 34 -21.40 6.27 45.50
N VAL A 35 -22.56 6.38 44.84
CA VAL A 35 -22.71 6.08 43.41
C VAL A 35 -21.89 7.03 42.54
N GLY A 36 -21.91 8.33 42.84
CA GLY A 36 -21.09 9.32 42.15
C GLY A 36 -19.59 9.03 42.27
N LEU A 37 -19.13 8.68 43.48
CA LEU A 37 -17.73 8.29 43.71
C LEU A 37 -17.38 6.99 42.97
N ALA A 38 -18.23 5.97 43.01
CA ALA A 38 -18.02 4.72 42.29
C ALA A 38 -17.93 4.94 40.77
N PHE A 39 -18.78 5.81 40.22
CA PHE A 39 -18.73 6.21 38.82
C PHE A 39 -17.42 6.94 38.48
N LEU A 40 -17.00 7.90 39.31
CA LEU A 40 -15.72 8.62 39.12
C LEU A 40 -14.52 7.68 39.20
N VAL A 41 -14.51 6.73 40.13
CA VAL A 41 -13.46 5.71 40.24
C VAL A 41 -13.44 4.82 39.01
N LEU A 42 -14.59 4.30 38.57
CA LEU A 42 -14.70 3.48 37.37
C LEU A 42 -14.22 4.23 36.13
N LEU A 43 -14.68 5.48 35.95
CA LEU A 43 -14.25 6.35 34.85
C LEU A 43 -12.74 6.59 34.88
N SER A 44 -12.18 6.86 36.07
CA SER A 44 -10.74 7.06 36.25
C SER A 44 -9.94 5.81 35.88
N LEU A 45 -10.39 4.62 36.27
CA LEU A 45 -9.76 3.35 35.90
C LEU A 45 -9.82 3.10 34.38
N LEU A 46 -10.95 3.42 33.74
CA LEU A 46 -11.09 3.32 32.28
C LEU A 46 -10.16 4.30 31.56
N LEU A 47 -10.06 5.54 32.05
CA LEU A 47 -9.16 6.55 31.49
C LEU A 47 -7.68 6.16 31.63
N LEU A 48 -7.28 5.62 32.78
CA LEU A 48 -5.92 5.12 32.99
C LEU A 48 -5.60 3.94 32.06
N ARG A 49 -6.55 3.02 31.86
CA ARG A 49 -6.41 1.91 30.92
C ARG A 49 -6.31 2.40 29.48
N PHE A 50 -7.15 3.35 29.09
CA PHE A 50 -7.10 3.97 27.75
C PHE A 50 -5.77 4.67 27.53
N TRP A 51 -5.32 5.48 28.49
CA TRP A 51 -4.03 6.16 28.42
C TRP A 51 -2.87 5.18 28.26
N GLY A 52 -2.83 4.12 29.07
CA GLY A 52 -1.80 3.08 28.97
C GLY A 52 -1.82 2.37 27.61
N HIS A 53 -3.01 2.09 27.07
CA HIS A 53 -3.16 1.53 25.73
C HIS A 53 -2.66 2.50 24.64
N SER A 54 -3.07 3.76 24.66
CA SER A 54 -2.62 4.79 23.71
C SER A 54 -1.12 4.99 23.77
N TRP A 55 -0.52 5.01 24.96
CA TRP A 55 0.92 5.11 25.13
C TRP A 55 1.65 3.91 24.50
N ALA A 56 1.19 2.69 24.78
CA ALA A 56 1.77 1.47 24.21
C ALA A 56 1.62 1.37 22.67
N LEU A 57 0.55 1.94 22.13
CA LEU A 57 0.28 1.98 20.69
C LEU A 57 1.06 3.09 19.97
N SER A 58 1.40 4.18 20.67
CA SER A 58 2.02 5.37 20.07
C SER A 58 3.29 5.11 19.25
N PRO A 59 4.22 4.22 19.63
CA PRO A 59 5.42 3.97 18.83
C PRO A 59 5.08 3.34 17.48
N GLN A 60 4.08 2.46 17.44
CA GLN A 60 3.69 1.72 16.24
C GLN A 60 2.98 2.62 15.21
N LEU A 61 2.21 3.61 15.69
CA LEU A 61 1.51 4.57 14.82
C LEU A 61 2.41 5.73 14.36
N SER A 62 3.52 5.98 15.05
CA SER A 62 4.41 7.12 14.78
C SER A 62 5.62 6.75 13.93
N GLU A 63 5.58 5.60 13.24
CA GLU A 63 6.67 5.15 12.38
C GLU A 63 6.53 5.68 10.94
N PRO A 64 7.50 6.46 10.44
CA PRO A 64 7.50 6.92 9.06
C PRO A 64 7.59 5.75 8.09
N GLN A 65 6.92 5.87 6.93
CA GLN A 65 6.85 4.81 5.92
C GLN A 65 7.91 4.96 4.81
N ILE A 66 8.52 6.15 4.67
CA ILE A 66 9.58 6.42 3.68
C ILE A 66 10.99 6.23 4.24
N MET A 67 11.14 6.36 5.54
CA MET A 67 12.38 6.13 6.30
C MET A 67 12.06 5.18 7.42
N MET A 68 12.90 4.19 7.65
CA MET A 68 12.65 3.17 8.67
C MET A 68 13.74 3.20 9.72
N ARG A 69 13.38 2.90 10.97
CA ARG A 69 14.35 2.68 12.03
C ARG A 69 14.78 1.22 12.01
N GLY A 70 16.02 0.98 11.61
CA GLY A 70 16.69 -0.32 11.72
C GLY A 70 17.66 -0.36 12.88
N ARG A 71 18.32 -1.51 13.05
CA ARG A 71 19.47 -1.67 13.93
C ARG A 71 20.61 -2.32 13.14
N THR A 72 21.84 -1.91 13.40
CA THR A 72 23.01 -2.59 12.84
C THR A 72 23.18 -3.97 13.48
N LYS A 73 24.08 -4.80 12.95
CA LYS A 73 24.39 -6.12 13.54
C LYS A 73 24.91 -5.98 14.98
N GLU A 74 25.54 -4.86 15.29
CA GLU A 74 26.07 -4.48 16.59
C GLU A 74 25.01 -3.86 17.53
N GLY A 75 23.75 -3.73 17.07
CA GLY A 75 22.63 -3.23 17.86
C GLY A 75 22.47 -1.70 17.87
N ASN A 76 23.35 -0.96 17.19
CA ASN A 76 23.27 0.50 17.11
C ASN A 76 22.04 0.93 16.28
N PRO A 77 21.32 1.99 16.69
CA PRO A 77 20.20 2.52 15.90
C PRO A 77 20.70 3.01 14.54
N MET A 78 20.02 2.60 13.47
CA MET A 78 20.32 3.01 12.10
C MET A 78 19.05 3.54 11.45
N ILE A 79 19.15 4.63 10.70
CA ILE A 79 18.06 5.09 9.83
C ILE A 79 18.29 4.48 8.45
N ILE A 80 17.31 3.72 7.98
CA ILE A 80 17.24 3.16 6.63
C ILE A 80 16.44 4.15 5.79
N ASP A 81 17.11 4.74 4.80
CA ASP A 81 16.61 5.88 4.02
C ASP A 81 16.67 5.62 2.50
N ASP A 82 16.81 4.34 2.13
CA ASP A 82 17.00 3.89 0.75
C ASP A 82 15.89 4.35 -0.19
N TYR A 83 14.63 4.42 0.26
CA TYR A 83 13.51 4.88 -0.57
C TYR A 83 13.70 6.34 -0.99
N ARG A 84 13.92 7.24 -0.01
CA ARG A 84 14.12 8.67 -0.28
C ARG A 84 15.38 8.91 -1.12
N GLU A 85 16.48 8.24 -0.78
CA GLU A 85 17.74 8.30 -1.53
C GLU A 85 17.50 7.97 -3.01
N SER A 86 16.76 6.90 -3.28
CA SER A 86 16.45 6.44 -4.64
C SER A 86 15.56 7.42 -5.40
N TYR A 87 14.57 8.02 -4.73
CA TYR A 87 13.71 9.03 -5.35
C TYR A 87 14.46 10.32 -5.65
N PHE A 88 15.36 10.77 -4.77
CA PHE A 88 16.25 11.89 -5.09
C PHE A 88 17.23 11.57 -6.20
N TRP A 89 17.75 10.34 -6.26
CA TRP A 89 18.56 9.92 -7.39
C TRP A 89 17.79 10.04 -8.71
N LEU A 90 16.54 9.56 -8.77
CA LEU A 90 15.68 9.73 -9.94
C LEU A 90 15.53 11.21 -10.32
N LYS A 91 15.26 12.07 -9.33
CA LYS A 91 15.05 13.50 -9.52
C LYS A 91 16.28 14.21 -10.09
N ASP A 92 17.47 13.82 -9.64
CA ASP A 92 18.71 14.55 -9.91
C ASP A 92 19.49 13.98 -11.10
N HIS A 93 19.30 12.69 -11.43
CA HIS A 93 20.14 11.96 -12.41
C HIS A 93 19.39 11.45 -13.65
N THR A 94 18.10 11.74 -13.78
CA THR A 94 17.32 11.37 -14.98
C THR A 94 16.75 12.61 -15.69
N PRO A 95 16.43 12.54 -16.99
CA PRO A 95 15.73 13.64 -17.67
C PRO A 95 14.39 13.97 -16.99
N GLN A 96 13.97 15.24 -17.02
CA GLN A 96 12.69 15.66 -16.39
C GLN A 96 11.47 14.99 -17.03
N ASP A 97 11.56 14.62 -18.31
CA ASP A 97 10.52 13.91 -19.06
C ASP A 97 10.65 12.37 -18.98
N ALA A 98 11.50 11.86 -18.07
CA ALA A 98 11.68 10.43 -17.90
C ALA A 98 10.46 9.78 -17.26
N ARG A 99 10.06 8.63 -17.82
CA ARG A 99 8.92 7.83 -17.35
C ARG A 99 9.43 6.62 -16.59
N VAL A 100 8.94 6.42 -15.38
CA VAL A 100 9.38 5.35 -14.46
C VAL A 100 8.27 4.31 -14.33
N MET A 101 8.59 3.07 -14.70
CA MET A 101 7.75 1.90 -14.44
C MET A 101 8.10 1.31 -13.08
N SER A 102 7.11 1.15 -12.22
CA SER A 102 7.20 0.47 -10.93
C SER A 102 5.88 -0.21 -10.65
N TRP A 103 5.80 -1.05 -9.62
CA TRP A 103 4.49 -1.46 -9.11
C TRP A 103 3.66 -0.23 -8.67
N TRP A 104 2.34 -0.33 -8.76
CA TRP A 104 1.44 0.82 -8.62
C TRP A 104 1.45 1.45 -7.22
N ASP A 105 1.75 0.65 -6.18
CA ASP A 105 1.89 1.08 -4.78
C ASP A 105 2.78 2.33 -4.62
N TYR A 106 3.80 2.47 -5.47
CA TYR A 106 4.85 3.47 -5.31
C TYR A 106 4.66 4.71 -6.19
N GLY A 107 3.62 4.74 -7.03
CA GLY A 107 3.44 5.78 -8.05
C GLY A 107 3.39 7.19 -7.47
N TYR A 108 2.63 7.40 -6.40
CA TYR A 108 2.55 8.71 -5.74
C TYR A 108 3.89 9.14 -5.13
N GLN A 109 4.69 8.20 -4.61
CA GLN A 109 5.98 8.52 -4.00
C GLN A 109 7.02 8.92 -5.06
N ILE A 110 7.06 8.19 -6.18
CA ILE A 110 7.94 8.51 -7.31
C ILE A 110 7.56 9.84 -7.93
N ASN A 111 6.26 10.12 -8.10
CA ASN A 111 5.78 11.38 -8.64
C ASN A 111 6.06 12.54 -7.67
N GLY A 112 5.65 12.42 -6.41
CA GLY A 112 5.75 13.50 -5.43
C GLY A 112 7.18 13.81 -4.95
N VAL A 113 7.98 12.78 -4.66
CA VAL A 113 9.35 12.95 -4.14
C VAL A 113 10.38 12.92 -5.28
N GLY A 114 10.25 11.94 -6.17
CA GLY A 114 11.15 11.77 -7.31
C GLY A 114 10.92 12.76 -8.45
N ASN A 115 9.79 13.47 -8.46
CA ASN A 115 9.41 14.42 -9.50
C ASN A 115 9.52 13.83 -10.91
N ARG A 116 9.06 12.58 -11.10
CA ARG A 116 9.06 11.89 -12.40
C ARG A 116 7.69 11.33 -12.74
N THR A 117 7.43 11.25 -14.05
CA THR A 117 6.22 10.62 -14.55
C THR A 117 6.22 9.14 -14.21
N THR A 118 5.13 8.65 -13.62
CA THR A 118 4.93 7.23 -13.34
C THR A 118 3.98 6.61 -14.34
N ILE A 119 4.13 5.31 -14.60
CA ILE A 119 3.23 4.58 -15.48
C ILE A 119 1.88 4.33 -14.78
N ALA A 120 1.91 3.81 -13.56
CA ALA A 120 0.73 3.58 -12.73
C ALA A 120 0.88 4.21 -11.33
N ASP A 121 -0.24 4.35 -10.63
CA ASP A 121 -0.31 4.89 -9.27
C ASP A 121 -1.37 4.17 -8.41
N GLY A 122 -1.42 4.57 -7.13
CA GLY A 122 -2.34 4.03 -6.14
C GLY A 122 -3.81 4.43 -6.31
N ASN A 123 -4.19 5.20 -7.33
CA ASN A 123 -5.61 5.47 -7.60
C ASN A 123 -6.31 4.25 -8.24
N THR A 124 -5.56 3.42 -8.97
CA THR A 124 -6.04 2.13 -9.50
C THR A 124 -7.32 2.15 -10.36
N TRP A 125 -7.62 3.29 -10.99
CA TRP A 125 -8.85 3.47 -11.76
C TRP A 125 -8.91 2.67 -13.08
N ASN A 126 -7.76 2.26 -13.63
CA ASN A 126 -7.67 1.48 -14.86
C ASN A 126 -6.94 0.14 -14.60
N HIS A 127 -7.70 -0.93 -14.42
CA HIS A 127 -7.19 -2.27 -14.11
C HIS A 127 -6.43 -2.91 -15.27
N GLU A 128 -6.85 -2.65 -16.52
CA GLU A 128 -6.16 -3.17 -17.72
C GLU A 128 -4.77 -2.56 -17.85
N HIS A 129 -4.62 -1.28 -17.51
CA HIS A 129 -3.32 -0.61 -17.45
C HIS A 129 -2.39 -1.24 -16.40
N ILE A 130 -2.92 -1.52 -15.21
CA ILE A 130 -2.16 -2.21 -14.16
C ILE A 130 -1.81 -3.64 -14.60
N ALA A 131 -2.72 -4.34 -15.29
CA ALA A 131 -2.46 -5.66 -15.81
C ALA A 131 -1.36 -5.66 -16.88
N LEU A 132 -1.28 -4.64 -17.74
CA LEU A 132 -0.21 -4.50 -18.73
C LEU A 132 1.15 -4.29 -18.03
N LEU A 133 1.17 -3.48 -16.99
CA LEU A 133 2.37 -3.30 -16.16
C LEU A 133 2.77 -4.60 -15.45
N GLY A 134 1.79 -5.30 -14.86
CA GLY A 134 1.99 -6.62 -14.24
C GLY A 134 2.57 -7.62 -15.24
N LYS A 135 2.02 -7.66 -16.47
CA LYS A 135 2.52 -8.48 -17.58
C LYS A 135 4.00 -8.20 -17.86
N CYS A 136 4.41 -6.93 -17.97
CA CYS A 136 5.83 -6.59 -18.14
C CYS A 136 6.72 -7.14 -17.02
N LEU A 137 6.27 -7.11 -15.77
CA LEU A 137 7.08 -7.57 -14.64
C LEU A 137 7.15 -9.09 -14.54
N VAL A 138 6.08 -9.81 -14.88
CA VAL A 138 5.98 -11.28 -14.69
C VAL A 138 6.32 -12.09 -15.94
N SER A 139 6.37 -11.47 -17.12
CA SER A 139 6.85 -12.11 -18.37
C SER A 139 8.37 -12.13 -18.45
N ALA A 140 8.92 -13.01 -19.30
CA ALA A 140 10.35 -13.07 -19.58
C ALA A 140 10.87 -11.78 -20.23
N GLU A 141 12.14 -11.44 -20.02
CA GLU A 141 12.78 -10.20 -20.51
C GLU A 141 12.44 -9.89 -21.99
N ASN A 142 12.57 -10.88 -22.88
CA ASN A 142 12.32 -10.72 -24.32
C ASN A 142 10.84 -10.50 -24.68
N ALA A 143 9.91 -10.96 -23.84
CA ALA A 143 8.48 -10.70 -23.98
C ALA A 143 8.09 -9.36 -23.33
N SER A 144 8.77 -8.98 -22.25
CA SER A 144 8.50 -7.75 -21.50
C SER A 144 9.09 -6.50 -22.16
N TRP A 145 10.28 -6.61 -22.75
CA TRP A 145 10.99 -5.48 -23.35
C TRP A 145 10.23 -4.79 -24.49
N PRO A 146 9.62 -5.51 -25.46
CA PRO A 146 8.84 -4.89 -26.52
C PRO A 146 7.73 -3.98 -26.02
N ILE A 147 7.14 -4.29 -24.85
CA ILE A 147 6.13 -3.43 -24.22
C ILE A 147 6.81 -2.30 -23.46
N THR A 148 7.76 -2.64 -22.60
CA THR A 148 8.40 -1.71 -21.66
C THR A 148 9.07 -0.55 -22.37
N ARG A 149 9.75 -0.80 -23.50
CA ARG A 149 10.44 0.25 -24.30
C ARG A 149 9.51 1.32 -24.87
N HIS A 150 8.22 1.03 -24.99
CA HIS A 150 7.21 2.00 -25.43
C HIS A 150 6.61 2.79 -24.26
N LEU A 151 6.57 2.19 -23.06
CA LEU A 151 5.96 2.77 -21.87
C LEU A 151 6.93 3.61 -21.04
N ALA A 152 8.15 3.12 -20.78
CA ALA A 152 9.03 3.67 -19.75
C ALA A 152 10.49 3.82 -20.20
N ASP A 153 11.18 4.76 -19.55
CA ASP A 153 12.62 5.01 -19.70
C ASP A 153 13.41 4.29 -18.59
N TYR A 154 12.81 4.12 -17.41
CA TYR A 154 13.40 3.43 -16.25
C TYR A 154 12.42 2.44 -15.62
N VAL A 155 12.95 1.39 -15.00
CA VAL A 155 12.22 0.44 -14.15
C VAL A 155 12.78 0.53 -12.73
N LEU A 156 11.91 0.75 -11.75
CA LEU A 156 12.27 0.76 -10.33
C LEU A 156 11.64 -0.46 -9.65
N ILE A 157 12.47 -1.22 -8.94
CA ILE A 157 12.04 -2.39 -8.15
C ILE A 157 12.53 -2.29 -6.71
N TRP A 158 11.75 -2.90 -5.81
CA TRP A 158 12.09 -3.04 -4.40
C TRP A 158 12.64 -4.44 -4.12
N THR A 159 13.79 -4.51 -3.44
CA THR A 159 14.57 -5.72 -3.17
C THR A 159 14.94 -5.85 -1.68
N GLY A 160 13.99 -5.53 -0.79
CA GLY A 160 14.18 -5.50 0.67
C GLY A 160 14.67 -6.82 1.30
N ARG A 161 14.52 -7.96 0.63
CA ARG A 161 14.96 -9.26 1.16
C ARG A 161 16.45 -9.30 1.51
N TYR A 162 17.30 -8.52 0.85
CA TYR A 162 18.74 -8.48 1.14
C TYR A 162 19.09 -7.87 2.52
N ILE A 163 18.13 -7.23 3.18
CA ILE A 163 18.23 -6.76 4.57
C ILE A 163 17.28 -7.49 5.53
N GLY A 164 16.73 -8.64 5.12
CA GLY A 164 15.79 -9.41 5.92
C GLY A 164 14.35 -8.89 5.88
N MET A 165 14.04 -7.89 5.04
CA MET A 165 12.67 -7.42 4.81
C MET A 165 12.04 -8.17 3.65
N TYR A 166 11.35 -9.28 3.94
CA TYR A 166 10.75 -10.15 2.92
C TYR A 166 9.50 -9.57 2.23
N SER A 167 9.02 -8.38 2.63
CA SER A 167 7.88 -7.70 2.01
C SER A 167 8.31 -6.82 0.82
N ASP A 168 9.01 -7.42 -0.14
CA ASP A 168 9.52 -6.74 -1.34
C ASP A 168 8.68 -7.07 -2.59
N ASP A 169 9.08 -6.57 -3.76
CA ASP A 169 8.30 -6.78 -4.99
C ASP A 169 8.20 -8.26 -5.37
N LEU A 170 9.19 -9.08 -4.99
CA LEU A 170 9.15 -10.50 -5.28
C LEU A 170 8.08 -11.21 -4.43
N ALA A 171 7.87 -10.79 -3.19
CA ALA A 171 6.77 -11.32 -2.38
C ALA A 171 5.38 -10.93 -2.91
N LYS A 172 5.27 -9.74 -3.54
CA LYS A 172 4.04 -9.26 -4.19
C LYS A 172 3.82 -9.86 -5.58
N SER A 173 4.86 -10.38 -6.21
CA SER A 173 4.84 -10.82 -7.62
C SER A 173 3.76 -11.84 -7.98
N PRO A 174 3.33 -12.81 -7.13
CA PRO A 174 2.20 -13.68 -7.45
C PRO A 174 0.87 -12.91 -7.61
N HIS A 175 0.69 -11.81 -6.86
CA HIS A 175 -0.47 -10.94 -7.04
C HIS A 175 -0.39 -10.17 -8.37
N MET A 176 0.81 -9.70 -8.76
CA MET A 176 1.04 -9.09 -10.07
C MET A 176 0.66 -10.06 -11.21
N ALA A 177 1.03 -11.34 -11.08
CA ALA A 177 0.70 -12.37 -12.06
C ALA A 177 -0.79 -12.65 -12.15
N ARG A 178 -1.52 -12.64 -11.01
CA ARG A 178 -2.99 -12.78 -11.01
C ARG A 178 -3.69 -11.62 -11.71
N ILE A 179 -3.26 -10.40 -11.46
CA ILE A 179 -3.83 -9.22 -12.14
C ILE A 179 -3.52 -9.30 -13.65
N ALA A 180 -2.28 -9.58 -14.02
CA ALA A 180 -1.88 -9.75 -15.42
C ALA A 180 -2.70 -10.86 -16.12
N GLY A 181 -2.80 -12.04 -15.52
CA GLY A 181 -3.54 -13.19 -16.05
C GLY A 181 -5.06 -13.01 -16.10
N SER A 182 -5.61 -12.05 -15.35
CA SER A 182 -7.05 -11.71 -15.46
C SER A 182 -7.41 -10.98 -16.76
N VAL A 183 -6.41 -10.39 -17.43
CA VAL A 183 -6.58 -9.59 -18.64
C VAL A 183 -5.84 -10.22 -19.83
N TYR A 184 -4.68 -10.84 -19.60
CA TYR A 184 -3.81 -11.41 -20.63
C TYR A 184 -3.74 -12.93 -20.51
N PRO A 185 -4.41 -13.69 -21.41
CA PRO A 185 -4.53 -15.15 -21.30
C PRO A 185 -3.21 -15.92 -21.39
N ASP A 186 -2.17 -15.32 -21.95
CA ASP A 186 -0.84 -15.93 -22.03
C ASP A 186 -0.08 -15.89 -20.70
N ILE A 187 -0.63 -15.25 -19.67
CA ILE A 187 -0.11 -15.27 -18.30
C ILE A 187 -0.94 -16.23 -17.46
N ASN A 188 -0.38 -17.40 -17.16
CA ASN A 188 -1.01 -18.34 -16.23
C ASN A 188 -0.58 -18.06 -14.78
N PRO A 189 -1.43 -17.48 -13.92
CA PRO A 189 -1.05 -17.14 -12.54
C PRO A 189 -0.78 -18.37 -11.67
N ASN A 190 -1.30 -19.54 -12.02
CA ASN A 190 -1.07 -20.78 -11.26
C ASN A 190 0.34 -21.34 -11.50
N GLU A 191 1.00 -20.94 -12.59
CA GLU A 191 2.39 -21.29 -12.88
C GLU A 191 3.39 -20.28 -12.32
N PHE A 192 2.92 -19.18 -11.74
CA PHE A 192 3.76 -18.12 -11.17
C PHE A 192 3.72 -18.16 -9.63
N TYR A 193 4.65 -18.88 -9.02
CA TYR A 193 4.66 -19.08 -7.57
C TYR A 193 6.05 -19.32 -6.99
N MET A 194 6.15 -19.17 -5.67
CA MET A 194 7.28 -19.60 -4.86
C MET A 194 6.88 -20.84 -4.08
N ASN A 195 7.52 -21.98 -4.33
CA ASN A 195 7.22 -23.24 -3.64
C ASN A 195 7.76 -23.19 -2.21
N ARG A 196 6.86 -23.13 -1.23
CA ARG A 196 7.22 -23.04 0.20
C ARG A 196 7.78 -24.35 0.76
N ASP A 197 7.34 -25.49 0.23
CA ASP A 197 7.69 -26.82 0.74
C ASP A 197 9.05 -27.30 0.21
N ALA A 198 9.43 -26.87 -0.99
CA ALA A 198 10.70 -27.22 -1.63
C ALA A 198 11.76 -26.12 -1.47
N LYS A 199 12.11 -25.76 -0.23
CA LYS A 199 13.16 -24.78 0.11
C LYS A 199 12.99 -23.38 -0.53
N GLN A 200 11.75 -22.88 -0.66
CA GLN A 200 11.48 -21.60 -1.33
C GLN A 200 12.04 -21.57 -2.76
N SER A 201 11.78 -22.64 -3.53
CA SER A 201 12.17 -22.70 -4.94
C SER A 201 11.11 -21.99 -5.80
N PRO A 202 11.49 -21.00 -6.62
CA PRO A 202 10.55 -20.35 -7.53
C PRO A 202 10.18 -21.28 -8.69
N SER A 203 8.96 -21.12 -9.20
CA SER A 203 8.52 -21.78 -10.43
C SER A 203 9.37 -21.35 -11.64
N LYS A 204 9.32 -22.13 -12.73
CA LYS A 204 10.02 -21.79 -13.98
C LYS A 204 9.62 -20.40 -14.48
N MET A 205 8.32 -20.13 -14.56
CA MET A 205 7.78 -18.84 -15.00
C MET A 205 8.27 -17.68 -14.11
N MET A 206 8.33 -17.88 -12.79
CA MET A 206 8.87 -16.87 -11.89
C MET A 206 10.36 -16.63 -12.13
N LYS A 207 11.20 -17.66 -12.26
CA LYS A 207 12.65 -17.52 -12.53
C LYS A 207 12.93 -16.79 -13.84
N GLU A 208 12.13 -17.04 -14.86
CA GLU A 208 12.32 -16.46 -16.19
C GLU A 208 11.82 -15.01 -16.27
N SER A 209 10.95 -14.59 -15.35
CA SER A 209 10.35 -13.26 -15.33
C SER A 209 11.36 -12.11 -15.25
N LEU A 210 11.01 -10.98 -15.85
CA LEU A 210 11.79 -9.75 -15.79
C LEU A 210 12.05 -9.37 -14.33
N LEU A 211 11.01 -9.35 -13.50
CA LEU A 211 11.14 -8.97 -12.09
C LEU A 211 12.14 -9.86 -11.35
N TRP A 212 12.12 -11.18 -11.55
CA TRP A 212 13.10 -12.08 -10.95
C TRP A 212 14.52 -11.76 -11.40
N ARG A 213 14.71 -11.60 -12.71
CA ARG A 213 16.04 -11.34 -13.29
C ARG A 213 16.60 -9.99 -12.84
N LEU A 214 15.77 -8.94 -12.78
CA LEU A 214 16.16 -7.66 -12.20
C LEU A 214 16.49 -7.83 -10.71
N HIS A 215 15.62 -8.46 -9.91
CA HIS A 215 15.82 -8.67 -8.46
C HIS A 215 17.16 -9.35 -8.14
N HIS A 216 17.53 -10.37 -8.92
CA HIS A 216 18.73 -11.19 -8.67
C HIS A 216 19.99 -10.74 -9.41
N HIS A 217 19.89 -9.77 -10.34
CA HIS A 217 21.04 -9.26 -11.10
C HIS A 217 22.18 -8.86 -10.16
N ARG A 218 23.43 -9.22 -10.47
CA ARG A 218 24.65 -8.99 -9.65
C ARG A 218 24.71 -9.69 -8.27
N PHE A 219 23.63 -10.32 -7.83
CA PHE A 219 23.61 -11.16 -6.62
C PHE A 219 23.73 -12.65 -6.97
N HIS A 220 23.26 -13.01 -8.16
CA HIS A 220 23.35 -14.33 -8.75
C HIS A 220 23.75 -14.19 -10.22
N GLU A 221 24.46 -15.20 -10.73
CA GLU A 221 24.73 -15.29 -12.15
C GLU A 221 23.40 -15.48 -12.90
N LEU A 222 23.19 -14.64 -13.93
CA LEU A 222 22.03 -14.74 -14.81
C LEU A 222 22.49 -15.40 -16.10
N ASP A 223 21.83 -16.49 -16.47
CA ASP A 223 22.00 -17.14 -17.75
C ASP A 223 20.65 -17.15 -18.50
N PRO A 224 20.49 -16.40 -19.61
CA PRO A 224 21.47 -15.45 -20.17
C PRO A 224 21.59 -14.16 -19.33
N PRO A 225 22.62 -13.33 -19.56
CA PRO A 225 22.72 -12.00 -18.95
C PRO A 225 21.58 -11.07 -19.41
N LEU A 226 21.33 -9.99 -18.67
CA LEU A 226 20.37 -8.95 -19.09
C LEU A 226 20.87 -8.27 -20.37
N THR A 227 20.00 -8.12 -21.36
CA THR A 227 20.32 -7.55 -22.67
C THR A 227 19.57 -6.25 -22.96
N HIS A 228 18.44 -6.05 -22.29
CA HIS A 228 17.50 -4.97 -22.56
C HIS A 228 17.37 -3.97 -21.40
N PHE A 229 18.01 -4.26 -20.27
CA PHE A 229 17.95 -3.45 -19.05
C PHE A 229 19.34 -3.31 -18.45
N GLU A 230 19.72 -2.07 -18.15
CA GLU A 230 21.02 -1.73 -17.54
C GLU A 230 20.79 -1.20 -16.13
N GLU A 231 21.42 -1.80 -15.12
CA GLU A 231 21.34 -1.27 -13.75
C GLU A 231 22.13 0.03 -13.64
N VAL A 232 21.44 1.12 -13.29
CA VAL A 232 22.01 2.47 -13.17
C VAL A 232 22.13 2.95 -11.74
N PHE A 233 21.38 2.35 -10.81
CA PHE A 233 21.43 2.70 -9.39
C PHE A 233 21.01 1.52 -8.50
N THR A 234 21.71 1.37 -7.39
CA THR A 234 21.38 0.47 -6.29
C THR A 234 21.53 1.27 -4.99
N SER A 235 20.49 1.31 -4.16
CA SER A 235 20.55 2.04 -2.88
C SER A 235 21.57 1.43 -1.93
N LYS A 236 21.99 2.19 -0.90
CA LYS A 236 23.03 1.78 0.05
C LYS A 236 22.81 0.37 0.64
N ASN A 237 21.59 0.07 1.07
CA ASN A 237 21.22 -1.21 1.66
C ASN A 237 20.57 -2.16 0.65
N LYS A 238 20.67 -1.85 -0.66
CA LYS A 238 20.15 -2.68 -1.76
C LYS A 238 18.64 -2.92 -1.65
N MET A 239 17.90 -1.97 -1.08
CA MET A 239 16.44 -2.06 -0.96
C MET A 239 15.72 -1.59 -2.22
N VAL A 240 16.32 -0.69 -2.98
CA VAL A 240 15.76 -0.15 -4.21
C VAL A 240 16.80 -0.23 -5.31
N ARG A 241 16.36 -0.66 -6.48
CA ARG A 241 17.20 -0.81 -7.66
C ARG A 241 16.51 -0.16 -8.84
N ILE A 242 17.28 0.55 -9.64
CA ILE A 242 16.78 1.28 -10.80
C ILE A 242 17.54 0.81 -12.03
N TYR A 243 16.76 0.45 -13.05
CA TYR A 243 17.25 -0.02 -14.33
C TYR A 243 16.84 0.94 -15.43
N LYS A 244 17.77 1.28 -16.31
CA LYS A 244 17.50 1.98 -17.55
C LYS A 244 17.03 0.99 -18.59
N VAL A 245 15.93 1.31 -19.27
CA VAL A 245 15.42 0.51 -20.39
C VAL A 245 16.26 0.84 -21.63
N LEU A 246 16.84 -0.18 -22.27
CA LEU A 246 17.62 0.01 -23.49
C LEU A 246 16.69 0.06 -24.71
N GLY A 247 17.03 0.90 -25.69
CA GLY A 247 16.26 1.00 -26.94
C GLY A 247 14.86 1.60 -26.78
N VAL A 248 14.64 2.50 -25.82
CA VAL A 248 13.36 3.24 -25.65
C VAL A 248 12.91 3.85 -26.99
N SER A 249 11.63 3.66 -27.33
CA SER A 249 11.07 4.18 -28.58
C SER A 249 10.86 5.69 -28.48
N ARG A 250 11.72 6.47 -29.14
CA ARG A 250 11.56 7.93 -29.28
C ARG A 250 10.22 8.30 -29.90
N LYS A 251 9.82 7.58 -30.96
CA LYS A 251 8.53 7.74 -31.63
C LYS A 251 7.35 7.59 -30.66
N SER A 252 7.39 6.59 -29.77
CA SER A 252 6.31 6.38 -28.80
C SER A 252 6.30 7.44 -27.70
N LYS A 253 7.48 7.93 -27.30
CA LYS A 253 7.61 9.06 -26.37
C LYS A 253 7.04 10.35 -26.97
N GLU A 254 7.39 10.67 -28.21
CA GLU A 254 6.88 11.82 -28.96
C GLU A 254 5.36 11.72 -29.19
N TRP A 255 4.86 10.54 -29.59
CA TRP A 255 3.43 10.29 -29.74
C TRP A 255 2.67 10.60 -28.43
N ARG A 256 3.25 10.21 -27.30
CA ARG A 256 2.65 10.38 -25.99
C ARG A 256 2.57 11.84 -25.54
N VAL A 257 3.58 12.64 -25.91
CA VAL A 257 3.59 14.10 -25.70
C VAL A 257 2.51 14.75 -26.57
N ALA A 258 2.36 14.33 -27.82
CA ALA A 258 1.41 14.91 -28.77
C ALA A 258 -0.06 14.55 -28.49
N ASN A 259 -0.35 13.35 -27.97
CA ASN A 259 -1.72 12.81 -27.88
C ASN A 259 -2.28 12.76 -26.45
N GLY A 260 -1.47 13.01 -25.41
CA GLY A 260 -1.92 12.88 -24.03
C GLY A 260 -2.30 11.43 -23.66
N PRO A 261 -3.12 11.22 -22.60
CA PRO A 261 -3.54 9.90 -22.08
C PRO A 261 -3.89 8.86 -23.15
N GLY A 262 -3.21 7.70 -23.13
CA GLY A 262 -3.36 6.62 -24.10
C GLY A 262 -2.06 5.86 -24.39
N TYR A 263 -2.17 4.89 -25.29
CA TYR A 263 -1.08 4.02 -25.71
C TYR A 263 -0.64 4.29 -27.15
N PRO A 264 0.67 4.24 -27.43
CA PRO A 264 1.17 4.40 -28.78
C PRO A 264 0.67 3.27 -29.71
N PRO A 265 0.55 3.51 -31.03
CA PRO A 265 0.02 2.55 -31.98
C PRO A 265 0.72 1.19 -31.96
N GLU A 266 2.01 1.17 -31.62
CA GLU A 266 2.82 -0.05 -31.51
C GLU A 266 2.31 -1.03 -30.44
N LEU A 267 1.57 -0.56 -29.43
CA LEU A 267 0.99 -1.43 -28.39
C LEU A 267 -0.42 -1.91 -28.72
N LYS A 268 -1.03 -1.46 -29.83
CA LYS A 268 -2.43 -1.79 -30.17
C LYS A 268 -2.68 -3.29 -30.26
N GLN A 269 -1.76 -4.07 -30.82
CA GLN A 269 -1.92 -5.51 -30.94
C GLN A 269 -1.95 -6.21 -29.57
N ILE A 270 -1.08 -5.79 -28.66
CA ILE A 270 -1.00 -6.35 -27.31
C ILE A 270 -2.25 -5.97 -26.51
N ILE A 271 -2.72 -4.74 -26.66
CA ILE A 271 -3.95 -4.27 -26.01
C ILE A 271 -5.17 -4.97 -26.62
N ALA A 272 -5.22 -5.18 -27.93
CA ALA A 272 -6.32 -5.90 -28.58
C ALA A 272 -6.38 -7.39 -28.19
N ALA A 273 -5.25 -7.98 -27.80
CA ALA A 273 -5.21 -9.34 -27.25
C ALA A 273 -5.71 -9.44 -25.81
N SER A 274 -6.01 -8.30 -25.16
CA SER A 274 -6.55 -8.29 -23.80
C SER A 274 -8.02 -8.71 -23.76
N THR A 275 -8.41 -9.36 -22.66
CA THR A 275 -9.82 -9.57 -22.30
C THR A 275 -10.22 -8.47 -21.32
N PRO A 276 -11.39 -7.82 -21.50
CA PRO A 276 -11.85 -6.80 -20.57
C PRO A 276 -11.86 -7.31 -19.14
N PHE A 277 -11.33 -6.50 -18.23
CA PHE A 277 -11.29 -6.87 -16.82
C PHE A 277 -12.71 -7.10 -16.30
N LYS A 278 -12.95 -8.31 -15.79
CA LYS A 278 -14.21 -8.64 -15.11
C LYS A 278 -14.02 -8.46 -13.62
N GLN A 279 -14.62 -7.40 -13.08
CA GLN A 279 -14.79 -7.27 -11.64
C GLN A 279 -15.77 -8.35 -11.18
N ILE A 280 -15.23 -9.46 -10.68
CA ILE A 280 -16.03 -10.43 -9.94
C ILE A 280 -16.43 -9.78 -8.63
N HIS A 281 -17.69 -9.30 -8.55
CA HIS A 281 -18.30 -8.92 -7.29
C HIS A 281 -18.44 -10.20 -6.44
N GLY A 282 -17.51 -10.40 -5.50
CA GLY A 282 -17.52 -11.57 -4.63
C GLY A 282 -16.21 -11.72 -3.87
N PHE A 283 -16.05 -10.93 -2.82
CA PHE A 283 -15.26 -11.28 -1.64
C PHE A 283 -16.21 -11.35 -0.45
#